data_AF-A0A3A8VYV1-F1
#
_entry.id   AF-A0A3A8VYV1-F1
#
_cell.length_a   1.000
_cell.length_b   1.000
_cell.length_c   1.000
_cell.angle_alpha   90.00
_cell.angle_beta   90.00
_cell.angle_gamma   90.00
#
_symmetry.space_group_name_H-M   'P 1'
#
loop_
_entity.id
_entity.type
_entity.pdbx_description
1 polymer ?
#
loop_
_entity_poly.entity_id
_entity_poly.type
_entity_poly.pdbx_seq_one_letter_code
_entity_poly.pdbx_strand_id
1 'polypeptide(L)' 'MNNEPTELITFEELCNILSVGRNTAYKLLKENKIKAFRIGRTWKIPKIAVDDFILTQSHLNLPH' A
#
# COMPACT_ATOMS: atom_id res chain seq x y z
N MET A 1 21.35 -10.77 5.91
CA MET A 1 21.27 -10.57 4.45
C MET A 1 19.91 -11.10 4.03
N ASN A 2 18.96 -10.26 3.67
CA ASN A 2 17.76 -10.61 2.87
C ASN A 2 17.23 -9.28 2.31
N ASN A 3 17.92 -8.76 1.30
CA ASN A 3 17.36 -7.77 0.39
C ASN A 3 16.34 -8.50 -0.49
N GLU A 4 15.21 -8.90 0.08
CA GLU A 4 14.07 -9.28 -0.73
C GLU A 4 13.69 -8.02 -1.52
N PRO A 5 13.61 -8.09 -2.87
CA PRO A 5 13.21 -6.93 -3.65
C PRO A 5 11.86 -6.49 -3.09
N THR A 6 11.81 -5.26 -2.57
CA THR A 6 10.56 -4.65 -2.13
C THR A 6 9.62 -4.69 -3.34
N GLU A 7 8.73 -5.67 -3.41
CA GLU A 7 7.82 -5.85 -4.53
C GLU A 7 7.01 -4.56 -4.67
N LEU A 8 7.32 -3.77 -5.70
CA LEU A 8 6.70 -2.48 -5.94
C LEU A 8 5.51 -2.68 -6.87
N ILE A 9 4.32 -2.47 -6.35
CA ILE A 9 3.10 -2.47 -7.13
C ILE A 9 2.77 -1.05 -7.62
N THR A 10 1.95 -0.97 -8.66
CA THR A 10 1.43 0.29 -9.17
C THR A 10 0.13 0.69 -8.46
N PHE A 11 -0.33 1.91 -8.71
CA PHE A 11 -1.62 2.37 -8.23
C PHE A 11 -2.79 1.45 -8.64
N GLU A 12 -2.74 0.90 -9.86
CA GLU A 12 -3.78 0.00 -10.38
C GLU A 12 -3.77 -1.33 -9.63
N GLU A 13 -2.58 -1.90 -9.40
CA GLU A 13 -2.44 -3.12 -8.58
C GLU A 13 -2.89 -2.91 -7.14
N LEU A 14 -2.57 -1.76 -6.54
CA LEU A 14 -3.07 -1.39 -5.20
C LEU A 14 -4.60 -1.40 -5.16
N CYS A 15 -5.23 -0.81 -6.19
CA CYS A 15 -6.67 -0.75 -6.38
C CYS A 15 -7.28 -2.17 -6.40
N ASN A 16 -6.62 -3.08 -7.12
CA ASN A 16 -7.03 -4.47 -7.27
C ASN A 16 -6.85 -5.28 -5.98
N ILE A 17 -5.70 -5.15 -5.31
CA ILE A 17 -5.38 -5.87 -4.07
C ILE A 17 -6.34 -5.50 -2.94
N LEU A 18 -6.57 -4.20 -2.75
CA LEU A 18 -7.50 -3.71 -1.73
C LEU A 18 -8.96 -3.78 -2.17
N SER A 19 -9.22 -4.12 -3.45
CA SER A 19 -10.56 -4.07 -4.07
C SER A 19 -11.29 -2.75 -3.79
N VAL A 20 -10.54 -1.64 -3.83
CA VAL A 20 -11.07 -0.29 -3.62
C VAL A 20 -11.17 0.46 -4.93
N GLY A 21 -12.01 1.49 -5.00
CA GLY A 21 -12.04 2.38 -6.16
C GLY A 21 -10.84 3.33 -6.21
N ARG A 22 -10.53 3.86 -7.40
CA ARG A 22 -9.47 4.87 -7.62
C ARG A 22 -9.55 6.04 -6.63
N ASN A 23 -10.75 6.51 -6.32
CA ASN A 23 -10.93 7.63 -5.39
C ASN A 23 -10.46 7.29 -3.97
N THR A 24 -10.77 6.08 -3.51
CA THR A 24 -10.35 5.57 -2.19
C THR A 24 -8.86 5.30 -2.17
N ALA A 25 -8.31 4.61 -3.17
CA ALA A 25 -6.86 4.41 -3.28
C ALA A 25 -6.09 5.74 -3.29
N TYR A 26 -6.59 6.74 -4.01
CA TYR A 26 -5.97 8.06 -4.05
C TYR A 26 -6.04 8.79 -2.71
N LYS A 27 -7.17 8.68 -1.99
CA LYS A 27 -7.28 9.16 -0.61
C LYS A 27 -6.26 8.49 0.31
N LEU A 28 -6.12 7.16 0.26
CA LEU A 28 -5.17 6.42 1.10
C LEU A 28 -3.72 6.86 0.86
N LEU A 29 -3.36 7.10 -0.40
CA LEU A 29 -2.04 7.64 -0.75
C LEU A 29 -1.88 9.09 -0.30
N LYS A 30 -2.90 9.93 -0.48
CA LYS A 30 -2.90 11.35 -0.12
C LYS A 30 -2.86 11.56 1.40
N GLU A 31 -3.59 10.74 2.14
CA GLU A 31 -3.61 10.71 3.62
C GLU A 31 -2.35 10.03 4.20
N ASN A 32 -1.43 9.56 3.36
CA ASN A 32 -0.22 8.85 3.77
C ASN A 32 -0.51 7.59 4.63
N LYS A 33 -1.73 7.03 4.49
CA LYS A 33 -2.13 5.79 5.18
C LYS A 33 -1.35 4.59 4.65
N ILE A 34 -1.01 4.62 3.36
CA ILE A 34 -0.17 3.63 2.71
C ILE A 34 1.10 4.32 2.26
N LYS A 35 2.24 3.87 2.77
CA LYS A 35 3.56 4.39 2.35
C LYS A 35 3.75 4.08 0.88
N ALA A 36 3.92 5.11 0.08
CA ALA A 36 4.11 5.03 -1.36
C ALA A 36 4.95 6.21 -1.82
N PHE A 37 5.59 6.04 -2.97
CA PHE A 37 6.42 7.08 -3.55
C PHE A 37 6.17 7.18 -5.05
N ARG A 38 6.32 8.39 -5.57
CA ARG A 38 6.12 8.67 -6.99
C ARG A 38 7.47 8.65 -7.69
N ILE A 39 7.62 7.77 -8.67
CA ILE A 39 8.79 7.74 -9.56
C ILE A 39 8.35 8.31 -10.91
N GLY A 40 8.76 9.56 -11.18
CA GLY A 40 8.40 10.27 -12.41
C GLY A 40 6.88 10.51 -12.53
N ARG A 41 6.23 9.76 -13.42
CA ARG A 41 4.77 9.83 -13.69
C ARG A 41 3.97 8.71 -13.03
N THR A 42 4.65 7.72 -12.43
CA THR A 42 4.00 6.51 -11.91
C THR A 42 4.13 6.43 -10.39
N TRP A 43 3.06 6.03 -9.73
CA TRP A 43 3.08 5.68 -8.31
C TRP A 43 3.63 4.28 -8.11
N LYS A 44 4.61 4.17 -7.20
CA LYS A 44 5.18 2.91 -6.75
C LYS A 44 4.85 2.74 -5.28
N ILE A 45 4.14 1.66 -4.99
CA ILE A 45 3.73 1.30 -3.65
C ILE A 45 4.45 0.01 -3.29
N PRO A 46 5.26 -0.04 -2.24
CA PRO A 46 5.81 -1.29 -1.76
C PRO A 46 4.69 -2.16 -1.18
N LYS A 47 4.65 -3.43 -1.57
CA LYS A 47 3.63 -4.40 -1.15
C LYS A 47 3.56 -4.51 0.38
N ILE A 48 4.68 -4.39 1.06
CA ILE A 48 4.76 -4.39 2.54
C ILE A 48 3.95 -3.25 3.17
N ALA A 49 3.85 -2.08 2.52
CA ALA A 49 3.04 -0.98 3.04
C ALA A 49 1.54 -1.24 2.88
N VAL A 50 1.15 -2.03 1.89
CA VAL A 50 -0.25 -2.47 1.72
C VAL A 50 -0.62 -3.47 2.79
N ASP A 51 0.26 -4.44 3.05
CA ASP A 51 0.07 -5.46 4.08
C ASP A 51 -0.04 -4.83 5.48
N ASP A 52 0.90 -3.95 5.83
CA ASP A 52 0.89 -3.18 7.08
C ASP A 52 -0.40 -2.36 7.25
N PHE A 53 -0.88 -1.77 6.16
CA PHE A 53 -2.15 -1.05 6.15
C PHE A 53 -3.36 -1.97 6.38
N ILE A 54 -3.39 -3.15 5.73
CA ILE A 54 -4.47 -4.13 5.93
C ILE A 54 -4.49 -4.60 7.38
N LEU A 55 -3.33 -4.96 7.94
CA LEU A 55 -3.20 -5.38 9.35
C LEU A 55 -3.71 -4.29 10.30
N THR A 56 -3.29 -3.04 10.07
CA THR A 56 -3.73 -1.88 10.85
C THR A 56 -5.25 -1.65 10.73
N GLN A 57 -5.81 -1.70 9.51
CA GLN A 57 -7.24 -1.42 9.28
C GLN A 57 -8.16 -2.55 9.73
N SER A 58 -7.73 -3.80 9.57
CA SER A 58 -8.51 -4.97 10.02
C SER A 58 -8.59 -5.06 11.55
N HIS A 59 -7.92 -4.15 12.29
CA HIS A 59 -7.84 -4.19 13.75
C HIS A 59 -7.41 -5.59 14.23
N LEU A 60 -6.60 -6.30 13.44
CA LEU A 60 -5.88 -7.50 13.85
C LEU A 60 -4.71 -7.05 14.74
N ASN A 61 -5.05 -6.32 15.80
CA ASN A 61 -4.19 -6.00 16.90
C ASN A 61 -4.09 -7.32 17.69
N LEU A 62 -3.08 -8.12 17.38
CA LEU A 62 -2.68 -9.18 18.29
C LEU A 62 -2.24 -8.48 19.57
N PRO A 63 -2.96 -8.64 20.70
CA PRO A 63 -2.49 -8.12 21.96
C PRO A 63 -1.12 -8.75 22.24
N HIS A 64 -0.11 -7.90 22.37
CA HIS A 64 1.21 -8.27 22.84
C HIS A 64 1.17 -8.59 24.34
#